data_AF-A0A3N5T4N5-F1
#
_entry.id   AF-A0A3N5T4N5-F1
#
_cell.length_a   1.000
_cell.length_b   1.000
_cell.length_c   1.000
_cell.angle_alpha   90.00
_cell.angle_beta   90.00
_cell.angle_gamma   90.00
#
_symmetry.space_group_name_H-M   'P 1'
#
loop_
_entity.id
_entity.type
_entity.pdbx_description
1 polymer ?
#
loop_
_entity_poly.entity_id
_entity_poly.type
_entity_poly.pdbx_seq_one_letter_code
_entity_poly.pdbx_strand_id
1 'polypeptide(L)'
;MNQGQRCWNPYLETLTREELHRLQLQKFKRIFHWAYTHSRFHRRLYEKAGLTPADITSFEDIRRVPKVDKSMLRDIQGKAPFPYGDALCVPLEEVVEFRQTSGTTGQPVYQPDTWQDWEWWSECWAFVLWAQGYRPGDRVFIPFGYNVFVAFWAGHYAAEKIGCEVVPGGVLDTQARILKIREVRATAMMATPTYILGMAETARRKMDIDPTSLGISKITCAGEPG
;
A
#
# COMPACT_ATOMS: atom_id res chain seq x y z
N MET A 1 11.61 14.89 17.21
CA MET A 1 11.77 13.46 16.85
C MET A 1 13.24 13.09 16.99
N ASN A 2 13.53 11.96 17.62
CA ASN A 2 14.88 11.61 18.06
C ASN A 2 15.71 11.08 16.86
N GLN A 3 16.78 11.77 16.46
CA GLN A 3 17.58 11.42 15.27
C GLN A 3 18.25 10.03 15.35
N GLY A 4 18.24 9.37 16.52
CA GLY A 4 18.76 8.02 16.74
C GLY A 4 17.72 6.89 16.71
N GLN A 5 16.46 7.16 16.37
CA GLN A 5 15.42 6.11 16.35
C GLN A 5 15.62 5.15 15.17
N ARG A 6 15.99 3.89 15.47
CA ARG A 6 16.28 2.85 14.47
C ARG A 6 15.01 2.30 13.79
N CYS A 7 13.95 2.11 14.55
CA CYS A 7 12.67 1.51 14.15
C CYS A 7 11.56 2.54 14.22
N TRP A 8 10.59 2.50 13.30
CA TRP A 8 9.42 3.38 13.33
C TRP A 8 8.57 3.14 14.58
N ASN A 9 8.31 1.86 14.88
CA ASN A 9 7.58 1.41 16.05
C ASN A 9 8.41 0.36 16.80
N PRO A 10 9.27 0.78 17.74
CA PRO A 10 10.12 -0.14 18.50
C PRO A 10 9.31 -1.24 19.21
N TYR A 11 8.13 -0.93 19.74
CA TYR A 11 7.29 -1.90 20.44
C TYR A 11 6.89 -3.07 19.54
N LEU A 12 6.52 -2.81 18.28
CA LEU A 12 6.13 -3.87 17.34
C LEU A 12 7.32 -4.52 16.61
N GLU A 13 8.36 -3.74 16.29
CA GLU A 13 9.50 -4.21 15.50
C GLU A 13 10.51 -5.03 16.32
N THR A 14 10.48 -4.94 17.65
CA THR A 14 11.40 -5.68 18.52
C THR A 14 10.72 -6.78 19.33
N LEU A 15 9.48 -7.15 19.01
CA LEU A 15 8.81 -8.30 19.63
C LEU A 15 9.63 -9.57 19.41
N THR A 16 9.68 -10.43 20.44
CA THR A 16 10.20 -11.79 20.25
C THR A 16 9.32 -12.54 19.25
N ARG A 17 9.87 -13.62 18.66
CA ARG A 17 9.13 -14.41 17.68
C ARG A 17 7.83 -14.99 18.26
N GLU A 18 7.86 -15.40 19.53
CA GLU A 18 6.71 -15.93 20.25
C GLU A 18 5.64 -14.87 20.47
N GLU A 19 6.03 -13.68 20.94
CA GLU A 19 5.10 -12.56 21.14
C GLU A 19 4.46 -12.11 19.83
N LEU A 20 5.26 -12.04 18.75
CA LEU A 20 4.80 -11.71 17.42
C LEU A 20 3.77 -12.74 16.91
N HIS A 21 4.06 -14.04 17.05
CA HIS A 21 3.12 -15.10 16.67
C HIS A 21 1.81 -15.02 17.45
N ARG A 22 1.88 -14.78 18.77
CA ARG A 22 0.70 -14.60 19.61
C ARG A 22 -0.14 -13.41 19.17
N LEU A 23 0.49 -12.27 18.88
CA LEU A 23 -0.17 -11.07 18.37
C LEU A 23 -0.82 -11.31 16.99
N GLN A 24 -0.11 -11.98 16.09
CA GLN A 24 -0.60 -12.31 14.75
C GLN A 24 -1.83 -13.22 14.81
N LEU A 25 -1.79 -14.28 15.64
CA LEU A 25 -2.94 -15.16 15.84
C LEU A 25 -4.14 -14.41 16.43
N GLN A 26 -3.92 -13.56 17.44
CA GLN A 26 -4.97 -12.72 18.01
C GLN A 26 -5.61 -11.79 16.96
N LYS A 27 -4.79 -11.12 16.14
CA LYS A 27 -5.26 -10.25 15.06
C LYS A 27 -6.02 -11.03 13.99
N PHE A 28 -5.52 -12.20 13.60
CA PHE A 28 -6.19 -13.05 12.62
C PHE A 28 -7.56 -13.49 13.12
N LYS A 29 -7.68 -13.98 14.37
CA LYS A 29 -8.97 -14.34 14.97
C LYS A 29 -9.97 -13.19 14.93
N ARG A 30 -9.52 -11.97 15.25
CA ARG A 30 -10.35 -10.77 15.19
C ARG A 30 -10.83 -10.47 13.77
N ILE A 31 -9.94 -10.49 12.77
CA ILE A 31 -10.29 -10.21 11.37
C ILE A 31 -11.20 -11.30 10.80
N PHE A 32 -10.92 -12.58 11.11
CA PHE A 32 -11.75 -13.70 10.68
C PHE A 32 -13.17 -13.60 11.26
N HIS A 33 -13.29 -13.34 12.56
CA HIS A 33 -14.58 -13.12 13.21
C HIS A 33 -15.32 -11.91 12.61
N TRP A 34 -14.62 -10.79 12.39
CA TRP A 34 -15.18 -9.60 11.77
C TRP A 34 -15.74 -9.90 10.36
N ALA A 35 -14.95 -10.54 9.51
CA ALA A 35 -15.36 -10.91 8.15
C ALA A 35 -16.53 -11.91 8.16
N TYR A 36 -16.52 -12.90 9.05
CA TYR A 36 -17.64 -13.84 9.22
C TYR A 36 -18.94 -13.10 9.59
N THR A 37 -18.85 -12.14 10.51
CA THR A 37 -20.02 -11.42 11.03
C THR A 37 -20.53 -10.33 10.08
N HIS A 38 -19.66 -9.66 9.30
CA HIS A 38 -20.07 -8.47 8.56
C HIS A 38 -20.06 -8.62 7.04
N SER A 39 -19.30 -9.56 6.48
CA SER A 39 -19.26 -9.77 5.03
C SER A 39 -20.11 -10.97 4.61
N ARG A 40 -21.15 -10.72 3.80
CA ARG A 40 -21.99 -11.79 3.21
C ARG A 40 -21.19 -12.72 2.31
N PHE A 41 -20.16 -12.20 1.63
CA PHE A 41 -19.25 -13.00 0.82
C PHE A 41 -18.40 -13.93 1.68
N HIS A 42 -17.68 -13.39 2.66
CA HIS A 42 -16.78 -14.20 3.50
C HIS A 42 -17.55 -15.21 4.36
N ARG A 43 -18.70 -14.82 4.93
CA ARG A 43 -19.55 -15.75 5.69
C ARG A 43 -19.91 -17.00 4.88
N ARG A 44 -20.47 -16.82 3.67
CA ARG A 44 -20.83 -17.94 2.77
C ARG A 44 -19.61 -18.79 2.40
N LEU A 45 -18.47 -18.15 2.17
CA LEU A 45 -17.23 -18.83 1.83
C LEU A 45 -16.74 -19.71 3.00
N TYR A 46 -16.80 -19.20 4.24
CA TYR A 46 -16.37 -19.92 5.43
C TYR A 46 -17.37 -21.02 5.84
N GLU A 47 -18.67 -20.76 5.77
CA GLU A 47 -19.71 -21.77 6.03
C GLU A 47 -19.63 -22.94 5.05
N LYS A 48 -19.37 -22.68 3.77
CA LYS A 48 -19.14 -23.73 2.76
C LYS A 48 -17.91 -24.59 3.07
N ALA A 49 -16.91 -24.03 3.74
CA ALA A 49 -15.72 -24.74 4.21
C ALA A 49 -15.93 -25.43 5.57
N GLY A 50 -17.13 -25.32 6.18
CA GLY A 50 -17.43 -25.87 7.50
C GLY A 50 -16.63 -25.18 8.62
N LEU A 51 -16.36 -23.87 8.48
CA LEU A 51 -15.59 -23.09 9.44
C LEU A 51 -16.45 -22.03 10.12
N THR A 52 -16.30 -21.93 11.44
CA THR A 52 -16.83 -20.87 12.29
C THR A 52 -15.69 -20.15 13.02
N PRO A 53 -15.91 -18.96 13.61
CA PRO A 53 -14.86 -18.26 14.36
C PRO A 53 -14.27 -19.05 15.54
N ALA A 54 -15.03 -20.00 16.10
CA ALA A 54 -14.57 -20.84 17.21
C ALA A 54 -13.50 -21.87 16.77
N ASP A 55 -13.48 -22.24 15.49
CA ASP A 55 -12.55 -23.23 14.93
C ASP A 55 -11.12 -22.67 14.79
N ILE A 56 -10.93 -21.35 14.86
CA ILE A 56 -9.62 -20.72 14.70
C ILE A 56 -8.95 -20.55 16.06
N THR A 57 -8.15 -21.55 16.44
CA THR A 57 -7.42 -21.57 17.72
C THR A 57 -5.91 -21.53 17.57
N SER A 58 -5.40 -21.85 16.37
CA SER A 58 -3.98 -21.97 16.06
C SER A 58 -3.66 -21.53 14.63
N PHE A 59 -2.37 -21.43 14.30
CA PHE A 59 -1.93 -21.21 12.91
C PHE A 59 -2.22 -22.40 11.99
N GLU A 60 -2.35 -23.61 12.52
CA GLU A 60 -2.72 -24.78 11.73
C GLU A 60 -4.16 -24.64 11.20
N ASP A 61 -5.06 -24.13 12.04
CA ASP A 61 -6.45 -23.88 11.65
C ASP A 61 -6.57 -22.86 10.53
N ILE A 62 -5.66 -21.88 10.45
CA ILE A 62 -5.62 -20.87 9.39
C ILE A 62 -5.43 -21.52 8.01
N ARG A 63 -4.72 -22.66 7.93
CA ARG A 63 -4.51 -23.37 6.65
C ARG A 63 -5.80 -23.91 6.05
N ARG A 64 -6.84 -24.12 6.87
CA ARG A 64 -8.17 -24.56 6.43
C ARG A 64 -8.99 -23.42 5.85
N VAL A 65 -8.64 -22.16 6.13
CA VAL A 65 -9.37 -20.99 5.65
C VAL A 65 -9.25 -20.91 4.12
N PRO A 66 -10.37 -20.91 3.38
CA PRO A 66 -10.35 -20.89 1.92
C PRO A 66 -9.72 -19.59 1.40
N LYS A 67 -8.96 -19.72 0.32
CA LYS A 67 -8.36 -18.57 -0.37
C LYS A 67 -9.44 -17.82 -1.15
N VAL A 68 -9.31 -16.50 -1.19
CA VAL A 68 -10.10 -15.63 -2.07
C VAL A 68 -9.29 -15.36 -3.33
N ASP A 69 -9.89 -15.56 -4.49
CA ASP A 69 -9.29 -15.22 -5.78
C ASP A 69 -9.91 -13.96 -6.40
N LYS A 70 -9.25 -13.43 -7.44
CA LYS A 70 -9.68 -12.20 -8.11
C LYS A 70 -11.02 -12.36 -8.84
N SER A 71 -11.36 -13.56 -9.33
CA SER A 71 -12.65 -13.84 -9.96
C SER A 71 -13.79 -13.72 -8.96
N MET A 72 -13.64 -14.30 -7.78
CA MET A 72 -14.64 -14.22 -6.72
C MET A 72 -14.96 -12.76 -6.37
N LEU A 73 -13.95 -11.90 -6.31
CA LEU A 73 -14.12 -10.46 -6.07
C LEU A 73 -14.85 -9.75 -7.24
N ARG A 74 -14.56 -10.11 -8.49
CA ARG A 74 -15.29 -9.58 -9.64
C ARG A 74 -16.75 -9.98 -9.64
N ASP A 75 -17.04 -11.25 -9.34
CA ASP A 75 -18.40 -11.81 -9.36
C ASP A 75 -19.30 -11.19 -8.29
N ILE A 76 -18.69 -10.67 -7.22
CA ILE A 76 -19.43 -10.01 -6.15
C ILE A 76 -19.58 -8.49 -6.36
N GLN A 77 -18.78 -7.87 -7.21
CA GLN A 77 -18.83 -6.42 -7.46
C GLN A 77 -19.83 -6.05 -8.56
N GLY A 78 -20.12 -4.75 -8.69
CA GLY A 78 -21.12 -4.24 -9.66
C GLY A 78 -22.57 -4.49 -9.26
N LYS A 79 -22.82 -4.93 -8.02
CA LYS A 79 -24.15 -5.12 -7.42
C LYS A 79 -24.22 -4.49 -6.02
N ALA A 80 -25.42 -4.46 -5.44
CA ALA A 80 -25.67 -3.87 -4.13
C ALA A 80 -24.86 -4.54 -2.99
N PRO A 81 -24.24 -3.78 -2.07
CA PRO A 81 -24.10 -2.31 -2.09
C PRO A 81 -23.17 -1.85 -3.23
N PHE A 82 -23.71 -1.12 -4.21
CA PHE A 82 -22.97 -0.74 -5.41
C PHE A 82 -21.90 0.31 -5.05
N PRO A 83 -20.66 0.20 -5.56
CA PRO A 83 -20.16 -0.79 -6.53
C PRO A 83 -19.49 -2.03 -5.92
N TYR A 84 -19.36 -2.10 -4.59
CA TYR A 84 -18.47 -3.03 -3.87
C TYR A 84 -19.05 -4.41 -3.61
N GLY A 85 -20.38 -4.50 -3.55
CA GLY A 85 -21.12 -5.74 -3.36
C GLY A 85 -20.81 -6.47 -2.05
N ASP A 86 -20.90 -7.79 -2.07
CA ASP A 86 -21.09 -8.63 -0.87
C ASP A 86 -19.85 -8.74 0.05
N ALA A 87 -18.68 -8.25 -0.37
CA ALA A 87 -17.46 -8.26 0.44
C ALA A 87 -17.41 -7.12 1.46
N LEU A 88 -18.17 -6.03 1.23
CA LEU A 88 -18.15 -4.86 2.10
C LEU A 88 -18.55 -5.25 3.53
N CYS A 89 -17.71 -4.89 4.51
CA CYS A 89 -17.91 -5.20 5.93
C CYS A 89 -18.49 -4.02 6.73
N VAL A 90 -18.68 -2.88 6.08
CA VAL A 90 -19.18 -1.64 6.68
C VAL A 90 -20.33 -1.09 5.84
N PRO A 91 -21.18 -0.22 6.39
CA PRO A 91 -22.12 0.57 5.58
C PRO A 91 -21.41 1.40 4.51
N LEU A 92 -22.11 1.74 3.42
CA LEU A 92 -21.50 2.45 2.28
C LEU A 92 -21.02 3.86 2.68
N GLU A 93 -21.72 4.48 3.62
CA GLU A 93 -21.42 5.80 4.19
C GLU A 93 -20.12 5.86 4.99
N GLU A 94 -19.56 4.72 5.40
CA GLU A 94 -18.24 4.66 6.07
C GLU A 94 -17.08 4.57 5.07
N VAL A 95 -17.37 4.29 3.79
CA VAL A 95 -16.35 4.24 2.73
C VAL A 95 -15.96 5.66 2.36
N VAL A 96 -14.69 6.01 2.56
CA VAL A 96 -14.18 7.37 2.31
C VAL A 96 -13.46 7.47 0.96
N GLU A 97 -12.90 6.37 0.48
CA GLU A 97 -12.21 6.30 -0.80
C GLU A 97 -12.30 4.89 -1.38
N PHE A 98 -12.14 4.77 -2.70
CA PHE A 98 -11.86 3.49 -3.31
C PHE A 98 -10.67 3.58 -4.26
N ARG A 99 -10.01 2.44 -4.44
CA ARG A 99 -9.03 2.22 -5.50
C ARG A 99 -9.44 1.05 -6.38
N GLN A 100 -8.79 0.92 -7.52
CA GLN A 100 -9.03 -0.19 -8.42
C GLN A 100 -7.74 -0.78 -8.97
N THR A 101 -7.81 -2.02 -9.45
CA THR A 101 -6.71 -2.63 -10.22
C THR A 101 -6.67 -2.10 -11.65
N SER A 102 -5.49 -2.12 -12.30
CA SER A 102 -5.25 -1.63 -13.68
C SER A 102 -6.01 -2.34 -14.82
N GLY A 103 -6.88 -3.32 -14.51
CA GLY A 103 -7.81 -3.89 -15.49
C GLY A 103 -7.15 -4.66 -16.66
N THR A 104 -5.89 -5.07 -16.54
CA THR A 104 -5.12 -5.67 -17.65
C THR A 104 -5.67 -6.99 -18.20
N THR A 105 -6.61 -7.64 -17.49
CA THR A 105 -7.19 -8.93 -17.87
C THR A 105 -8.73 -8.93 -17.86
N GLY A 106 -9.39 -7.77 -17.89
CA GLY A 106 -10.85 -7.65 -17.84
C GLY A 106 -11.36 -6.64 -16.81
N GLN A 107 -12.48 -6.94 -16.16
CA GLN A 107 -13.12 -6.03 -15.21
C GLN A 107 -12.20 -5.69 -14.03
N PRO A 108 -12.01 -4.39 -13.70
CA PRO A 108 -11.23 -3.98 -12.55
C PRO A 108 -11.92 -4.43 -11.25
N VAL A 109 -11.12 -4.74 -10.24
CA VAL A 109 -11.61 -4.97 -8.88
C VAL A 109 -11.45 -3.67 -8.10
N TYR A 110 -12.54 -3.21 -7.51
CA TYR A 110 -12.61 -2.09 -6.58
C TYR A 110 -12.18 -2.52 -5.18
N GLN A 111 -11.44 -1.65 -4.49
CA GLN A 111 -11.03 -1.78 -3.10
C GLN A 111 -11.59 -0.55 -2.37
N PRO A 112 -12.73 -0.66 -1.65
CA PRO A 112 -13.23 0.38 -0.78
C PRO A 112 -12.46 0.39 0.54
N ASP A 113 -12.11 1.58 1.01
CA ASP A 113 -11.41 1.76 2.27
C ASP A 113 -12.15 2.79 3.14
N THR A 114 -12.23 2.50 4.45
CA THR A 114 -12.63 3.47 5.47
C THR A 114 -11.45 4.39 5.81
N TRP A 115 -11.69 5.46 6.57
CA TRP A 115 -10.60 6.30 7.06
C TRP A 115 -9.60 5.49 7.89
N GLN A 116 -10.08 4.60 8.75
CA GLN A 116 -9.27 3.76 9.62
C GLN A 116 -8.41 2.76 8.81
N ASP A 117 -8.94 2.23 7.71
CA ASP A 117 -8.17 1.40 6.80
C ASP A 117 -7.00 2.20 6.20
N TRP A 118 -7.24 3.46 5.85
CA TRP A 118 -6.20 4.33 5.29
C TRP A 118 -5.14 4.75 6.31
N GLU A 119 -5.54 5.01 7.55
CA GLU A 119 -4.60 5.21 8.66
C GLU A 119 -3.71 3.99 8.86
N TRP A 120 -4.28 2.79 8.75
CA TRP A 120 -3.54 1.53 8.83
C TRP A 120 -2.58 1.33 7.65
N TRP A 121 -3.01 1.64 6.42
CA TRP A 121 -2.14 1.60 5.23
C TRP A 121 -0.94 2.53 5.36
N SER A 122 -1.20 3.77 5.78
CA SER A 122 -0.18 4.80 5.99
C SER A 122 0.78 4.40 7.12
N GLU A 123 0.27 3.79 8.19
CA GLU A 123 1.09 3.22 9.25
C GLU A 123 1.99 2.10 8.73
N CYS A 124 1.47 1.14 7.96
CA CYS A 124 2.27 0.03 7.41
C CYS A 124 3.41 0.54 6.52
N TRP A 125 3.15 1.53 5.67
CA TRP A 125 4.18 2.14 4.83
C TRP A 125 5.19 2.96 5.63
N ALA A 126 4.82 3.52 6.77
CA ALA A 126 5.77 4.21 7.65
C ALA A 126 6.88 3.26 8.15
N PHE A 127 6.55 2.00 8.51
CA PHE A 127 7.56 0.97 8.81
C PHE A 127 8.54 0.78 7.65
N VAL A 128 8.01 0.64 6.43
CA VAL A 128 8.80 0.37 5.22
C VAL A 128 9.75 1.54 4.92
N LEU A 129 9.22 2.76 4.86
CA LEU A 129 10.00 3.95 4.53
C LEU A 129 11.04 4.25 5.61
N TRP A 130 10.68 4.10 6.89
CA TRP A 130 11.63 4.29 7.97
C TRP A 130 12.78 3.26 7.91
N ALA A 131 12.47 1.99 7.64
CA ALA A 131 13.48 0.95 7.46
C ALA A 131 14.38 1.21 6.23
N GLN A 132 13.85 1.84 5.18
CA GLN A 132 14.58 2.26 3.98
C GLN A 132 15.40 3.56 4.17
N GLY A 133 15.38 4.16 5.37
CA GLY A 133 16.19 5.34 5.69
C GLY A 133 15.53 6.68 5.32
N TYR A 134 14.24 6.71 4.99
CA TYR A 134 13.49 7.95 4.85
C TYR A 134 13.31 8.60 6.22
N ARG A 135 13.54 9.91 6.33
CA ARG A 135 13.56 10.64 7.59
C ARG A 135 12.91 12.02 7.44
N PRO A 136 12.51 12.66 8.56
CA PRO A 136 12.12 14.05 8.54
C PRO A 136 13.15 14.93 7.84
N GLY A 137 12.69 15.79 6.93
CA GLY A 137 13.55 16.64 6.10
C GLY A 137 13.92 16.06 4.73
N ASP A 138 13.62 14.78 4.46
CA ASP A 138 13.66 14.29 3.09
C ASP A 138 12.58 14.93 2.24
N ARG A 139 12.93 15.25 0.99
CA ARG A 139 12.00 15.68 -0.03
C ARG A 139 11.76 14.55 -1.02
N VAL A 140 10.58 13.96 -0.98
CA VAL A 140 10.20 12.73 -1.67
C VAL A 140 9.45 13.08 -2.95
N PHE A 141 10.07 12.84 -4.11
CA PHE A 141 9.44 13.03 -5.40
C PHE A 141 8.59 11.81 -5.80
N ILE A 142 7.31 12.03 -6.11
CA ILE A 142 6.39 10.97 -6.54
C ILE A 142 6.00 11.19 -8.01
N PRO A 143 6.67 10.52 -8.98
CA PRO A 143 6.45 10.64 -10.41
C PRO A 143 5.28 9.76 -10.93
N PHE A 144 4.14 9.72 -10.24
CA PHE A 144 2.96 8.98 -10.71
C PHE A 144 1.71 9.84 -10.75
N GLY A 145 0.84 9.55 -11.72
CA GLY A 145 -0.48 10.16 -11.79
C GLY A 145 -1.30 9.80 -10.55
N TYR A 146 -1.89 10.81 -9.92
CA TYR A 146 -2.82 10.67 -8.82
C TYR A 146 -4.16 10.28 -9.41
N ASN A 147 -4.42 8.97 -9.43
CA ASN A 147 -5.61 8.40 -10.03
C ASN A 147 -6.14 7.23 -9.18
N VAL A 148 -7.17 6.55 -9.69
CA VAL A 148 -7.87 5.43 -9.04
C VAL A 148 -6.99 4.20 -8.76
N PHE A 149 -5.78 4.10 -9.30
CA PHE A 149 -4.86 3.00 -8.97
C PHE A 149 -4.16 3.24 -7.63
N VAL A 150 -3.99 2.19 -6.82
CA VAL A 150 -3.42 2.33 -5.47
C VAL A 150 -1.97 2.86 -5.47
N ALA A 151 -1.17 2.46 -6.47
CA ALA A 151 0.21 2.91 -6.71
C ALA A 151 0.98 3.26 -5.43
N PHE A 152 1.58 4.45 -5.34
CA PHE A 152 2.30 4.93 -4.17
C PHE A 152 1.47 5.84 -3.27
N TRP A 153 0.15 5.74 -3.29
CA TRP A 153 -0.67 6.58 -2.42
C TRP A 153 -0.43 6.29 -0.93
N ALA A 154 -0.29 5.03 -0.53
CA ALA A 154 0.07 4.74 0.86
C ALA A 154 1.50 5.22 1.20
N GLY A 155 2.43 5.14 0.24
CA GLY A 155 3.77 5.73 0.36
C GLY A 155 3.75 7.25 0.47
N HIS A 156 2.82 7.93 -0.20
CA HIS A 156 2.58 9.37 -0.11
C HIS A 156 2.21 9.77 1.32
N TYR A 157 1.10 9.25 1.84
CA TYR A 157 0.65 9.63 3.18
C TYR A 157 1.60 9.13 4.27
N ALA A 158 2.27 8.00 4.07
CA ALA A 158 3.33 7.56 4.97
C ALA A 158 4.53 8.51 4.98
N ALA A 159 4.95 9.02 3.82
CA ALA A 159 6.03 9.99 3.74
C ALA A 159 5.67 11.28 4.50
N GLU A 160 4.45 11.80 4.31
CA GLU A 160 3.96 12.94 5.11
C GLU A 160 3.94 12.62 6.60
N LYS A 161 3.39 11.45 6.96
CA LYS A 161 3.27 10.98 8.35
C LYS A 161 4.61 10.84 9.07
N ILE A 162 5.65 10.34 8.39
CA ILE A 162 6.99 10.23 8.99
C ILE A 162 7.78 11.56 8.97
N GLY A 163 7.19 12.64 8.44
CA GLY A 163 7.76 13.99 8.44
C GLY A 163 8.59 14.36 7.20
N CYS A 164 8.50 13.58 6.12
CA CYS A 164 9.06 13.97 4.83
C CYS A 164 8.18 15.02 4.14
N GLU A 165 8.79 15.83 3.27
CA GLU A 165 8.08 16.71 2.35
C GLU A 165 7.77 15.95 1.06
N VAL A 166 6.50 15.81 0.70
CA VAL A 166 6.11 15.14 -0.56
C VAL A 166 6.04 16.14 -1.71
N VAL A 167 6.67 15.81 -2.83
CA VAL A 167 6.58 16.54 -4.10
C VAL A 167 5.73 15.76 -5.10
N PRO A 168 4.46 16.19 -5.34
CA PRO A 168 3.55 15.51 -6.27
C PRO A 168 3.93 15.80 -7.72
N GLY A 169 4.68 14.90 -8.36
CA GLY A 169 5.22 15.07 -9.72
C GLY A 169 4.35 14.48 -10.84
N GLY A 170 3.11 14.09 -10.56
CA GLY A 170 2.37 13.10 -11.35
C GLY A 170 2.05 13.46 -12.80
N VAL A 171 1.72 14.72 -13.11
CA VAL A 171 1.26 15.14 -14.45
C VAL A 171 2.41 15.54 -15.38
N LEU A 172 3.60 15.76 -14.83
CA LEU A 172 4.77 16.21 -15.58
C LEU A 172 5.26 15.11 -16.53
N ASP A 173 5.75 15.48 -17.71
CA ASP A 173 6.53 14.57 -18.54
C ASP A 173 7.91 14.25 -17.91
N THR A 174 8.63 13.29 -18.48
CA THR A 174 9.91 12.85 -17.91
C THR A 174 10.96 13.96 -17.82
N GLN A 175 11.07 14.85 -18.82
CA GLN A 175 12.05 15.93 -18.80
C GLN A 175 11.68 16.97 -17.72
N ALA A 176 10.40 17.33 -17.64
CA ALA A 176 9.87 18.21 -16.62
C ALA A 176 10.02 17.63 -15.21
N ARG A 177 9.85 16.32 -15.02
CA ARG A 177 10.13 15.63 -13.74
C ARG A 177 11.59 15.74 -13.34
N ILE A 178 12.53 15.50 -14.27
CA ILE A 178 13.97 15.63 -14.01
C ILE A 178 14.33 17.07 -13.62
N LEU A 179 13.81 18.06 -14.35
CA LEU A 179 14.02 19.47 -14.03
C LEU A 179 13.44 19.83 -12.67
N LYS A 180 12.23 19.33 -12.35
CA LYS A 180 11.58 19.59 -11.07
C LYS A 180 12.35 18.96 -9.92
N ILE A 181 12.81 17.70 -10.05
CA ILE A 181 13.68 17.02 -9.06
C ILE A 181 14.90 17.89 -8.75
N ARG A 182 15.55 18.44 -9.78
CA ARG A 182 16.72 19.32 -9.62
C ARG A 182 16.36 20.67 -8.98
N GLU A 183 15.29 21.32 -9.44
CA GLU A 183 14.81 22.61 -8.93
C GLU A 183 14.50 22.54 -7.44
N VAL A 184 13.73 21.53 -7.04
CA VAL A 184 13.37 21.33 -5.64
C VAL A 184 14.42 20.56 -4.87
N ARG A 185 15.51 20.11 -5.49
CA ARG A 185 16.55 19.29 -4.81
C ARG A 185 15.94 18.13 -4.03
N ALA A 186 15.09 17.34 -4.69
CA ALA A 186 14.51 16.15 -4.06
C ALA A 186 15.63 15.20 -3.60
N THR A 187 15.44 14.55 -2.46
CA THR A 187 16.44 13.67 -1.84
C THR A 187 16.07 12.19 -1.96
N ALA A 188 14.81 11.91 -2.27
CA ALA A 188 14.29 10.56 -2.41
C ALA A 188 13.17 10.52 -3.45
N MET A 189 12.86 9.32 -3.94
CA MET A 189 11.73 9.13 -4.85
C MET A 189 11.12 7.74 -4.70
N MET A 190 9.92 7.56 -5.23
CA MET A 190 9.26 6.26 -5.30
C MET A 190 8.76 6.03 -6.73
N ALA A 191 9.17 4.95 -7.39
CA ALA A 191 8.85 4.70 -8.80
C ALA A 191 8.78 3.21 -9.13
N THR A 192 8.55 2.86 -10.40
CA THR A 192 8.80 1.50 -10.87
C THR A 192 10.26 1.41 -11.33
N PRO A 193 10.93 0.24 -11.19
CA PRO A 193 12.31 0.05 -11.64
C PRO A 193 12.57 0.51 -13.08
N THR A 194 11.72 0.12 -14.04
CA THR A 194 11.93 0.47 -15.45
C THR A 194 11.78 1.98 -15.68
N TYR A 195 10.88 2.63 -14.94
CA TYR A 195 10.70 4.06 -15.06
C TYR A 195 11.91 4.84 -14.52
N ILE A 196 12.51 4.42 -13.40
CA ILE A 196 13.77 5.00 -12.90
C ILE A 196 14.87 4.93 -13.97
N LEU A 197 15.05 3.76 -14.59
CA LEU A 197 16.04 3.57 -15.64
C LEU A 197 15.75 4.46 -16.86
N GLY A 198 14.48 4.56 -17.26
CA GLY A 198 14.05 5.44 -18.34
C GLY A 198 14.26 6.94 -18.05
N MET A 199 14.06 7.37 -16.79
CA MET A 199 14.40 8.73 -16.36
C MET A 199 15.90 8.98 -16.45
N ALA A 200 16.73 8.06 -15.96
CA ALA A 200 18.18 8.18 -16.01
C ALA A 200 18.71 8.19 -17.46
N GLU A 201 18.13 7.38 -18.34
CA GLU A 201 18.46 7.39 -19.77
C GLU A 201 18.05 8.72 -20.43
N THR A 202 16.86 9.24 -20.11
CA THR A 202 16.37 10.52 -20.63
C THR A 202 17.28 11.67 -20.20
N ALA A 203 17.66 11.71 -18.92
CA ALA A 203 18.59 12.71 -18.40
C ALA A 203 19.91 12.72 -19.18
N ARG A 204 20.52 11.54 -19.39
CA ARG A 204 21.79 11.43 -20.14
C ARG A 204 21.64 11.76 -21.63
N ARG A 205 20.70 11.12 -22.31
CA ARG A 205 20.65 11.13 -23.79
C ARG A 205 19.93 12.33 -24.38
N LYS A 206 18.93 12.87 -23.67
CA LYS A 206 18.07 13.95 -24.19
C LYS A 206 18.32 15.31 -23.54
N MET A 207 18.95 15.34 -22.38
CA MET A 207 19.12 16.57 -21.59
C MET A 207 20.57 16.90 -21.26
N ASP A 208 21.52 15.99 -21.56
CA ASP A 208 22.93 16.12 -21.19
C ASP A 208 23.13 16.37 -19.68
N ILE A 209 22.33 15.69 -18.86
CA ILE A 209 22.39 15.75 -17.40
C ILE A 209 22.90 14.41 -16.87
N ASP A 210 23.93 14.44 -16.04
CA ASP A 210 24.34 13.26 -15.26
C ASP A 210 23.27 12.94 -14.21
N PRO A 211 22.60 11.76 -14.25
CA PRO A 211 21.59 11.37 -13.28
C PRO A 211 22.12 11.37 -11.84
N THR A 212 23.41 11.13 -11.61
CA THR A 212 23.99 11.13 -10.26
C THR A 212 23.98 12.53 -9.62
N SER A 213 23.93 13.58 -10.44
CA SER A 213 23.85 14.98 -9.99
C SER A 213 22.46 15.39 -9.48
N LEU A 214 21.44 14.56 -9.64
CA LEU A 214 20.06 14.88 -9.25
C LEU A 214 19.82 14.84 -7.73
N GLY A 215 20.76 14.36 -6.92
CA GLY A 215 20.67 14.39 -5.46
C GLY A 215 19.73 13.35 -4.83
N ILE A 216 19.14 12.46 -5.62
CA ILE A 216 18.34 11.33 -5.13
C ILE A 216 19.27 10.31 -4.47
N SER A 217 19.08 10.10 -3.16
CA SER A 217 19.84 9.16 -2.34
C SER A 217 19.06 7.89 -1.98
N LYS A 218 17.73 7.92 -2.09
CA LYS A 218 16.81 6.83 -1.73
C LYS A 218 15.76 6.64 -2.80
N ILE A 219 15.57 5.38 -3.21
CA ILE A 219 14.57 5.00 -4.21
C ILE A 219 13.79 3.79 -3.70
N THR A 220 12.49 3.94 -3.51
CA THR A 220 11.58 2.82 -3.28
C THR A 220 10.97 2.38 -4.60
N CYS A 221 11.13 1.10 -4.94
CA CYS A 221 10.58 0.53 -6.17
C CYS A 221 9.41 -0.42 -5.90
N ALA A 222 8.37 -0.37 -6.75
CA ALA A 222 7.24 -1.31 -6.72
C ALA A 222 6.57 -1.43 -8.10
N GLY A 223 5.65 -2.40 -8.23
CA GLY A 223 4.77 -2.56 -9.40
C GLY A 223 5.24 -3.56 -10.46
N GLU A 224 6.54 -3.81 -10.56
CA GLU A 224 7.15 -4.75 -11.49
C GLU A 224 8.47 -5.31 -10.91
N PRO A 225 8.93 -6.49 -11.36
CA PRO A 225 10.26 -6.99 -11.04
C PRO A 225 11.34 -5.99 -11.48
N GLY A 226 12.35 -5.80 -10.63
CA GLY A 226 13.54 -4.99 -10.91
C GLY A 226 14.75 -5.83 -11.26
#